data_AF-A0A959PK95-F1
#
_entry.id   AF-A0A959PK95-F1
#
_cell.length_a   1.000
_cell.length_b   1.000
_cell.length_c   1.000
_cell.angle_alpha   90.00
_cell.angle_beta   90.00
_cell.angle_gamma   90.00
#
_symmetry.space_group_name_H-M   'P 1'
#
loop_
_entity.id
_entity.type
_entity.pdbx_description
1 polymer ?
#
loop_
_entity_poly.entity_id
_entity_poly.type
_entity_poly.pdbx_seq_one_letter_code
_entity_poly.pdbx_strand_id
1 'polypeptide(L)' 'MTNNEEEEDQKSPSDKYKGEALNAYRAFDEVLKVRKGDHFAVKVLKVTGRVLGITLFILLSPLVMIGLFLAFIAAS' A
#
# COMPACT_ATOMS: atom_id res chain seq x y z
N MET A 1 28.33 -23.61 28.09
CA MET A 1 27.26 -22.64 28.38
C MET A 1 27.24 -21.68 27.19
N THR A 2 26.65 -22.14 26.08
CA THR A 2 25.29 -21.81 25.61
C THR A 2 25.17 -20.37 25.13
N ASN A 3 25.13 -20.27 23.80
CA ASN A 3 24.24 -19.46 22.97
C ASN A 3 24.19 -17.97 23.26
N ASN A 4 24.66 -17.19 22.28
CA ASN A 4 23.77 -16.35 21.48
C ASN A 4 24.55 -16.02 20.20
N GLU A 5 24.29 -16.82 19.16
CA GLU A 5 24.49 -16.38 17.78
C GLU A 5 23.59 -15.15 17.63
N GLU A 6 24.20 -13.96 17.63
CA GLU A 6 23.52 -12.74 17.22
C GLU A 6 23.08 -12.99 15.78
N GLU A 7 21.79 -13.26 15.62
CA GLU A 7 21.10 -13.26 14.35
C GLU A 7 21.47 -11.93 13.66
N GLU A 8 22.41 -11.98 12.72
CA GLU A 8 22.61 -10.92 11.76
C GLU A 8 21.25 -10.74 11.07
N ASP A 9 20.54 -9.69 11.52
CA ASP A 9 19.38 -9.07 10.92
C ASP A 9 19.73 -8.75 9.46
N GLN A 10 19.70 -9.78 8.61
CA GLN A 10 19.65 -9.68 7.17
C GLN A 10 18.32 -9.02 6.85
N LYS A 11 18.25 -7.70 7.05
CA LYS A 11 17.20 -6.84 6.49
C LYS A 11 17.22 -7.06 5.00
N SER A 12 16.31 -7.93 4.56
CA SER A 12 16.10 -8.14 3.15
C SER A 12 15.68 -6.79 2.56
N PRO A 13 16.15 -6.41 1.36
CA PRO A 13 15.70 -5.19 0.69
C PRO A 13 14.17 -5.07 0.67
N SER A 14 13.47 -6.22 0.68
CA SER A 14 12.01 -6.31 0.79
C SER A 14 11.43 -5.67 2.04
N ASP A 15 12.14 -5.65 3.17
CA ASP A 15 11.62 -5.10 4.44
C ASP A 15 11.50 -3.57 4.38
N LYS A 16 12.39 -2.93 3.62
CA LYS A 16 12.32 -1.49 3.36
C LYS A 16 11.08 -1.13 2.54
N TYR A 17 10.84 -1.86 1.45
CA TYR A 17 9.64 -1.68 0.62
C TYR A 17 8.34 -2.07 1.34
N LYS A 18 8.39 -3.10 2.19
CA LYS A 18 7.27 -3.54 3.01
C LYS A 18 6.89 -2.48 4.03
N GLY A 19 7.86 -1.87 4.70
CA GLY A 19 7.64 -0.75 5.62
C GLY A 19 7.01 0.45 4.92
N GLU A 20 7.50 0.80 3.73
CA GLU A 20 7.03 1.95 2.95
C GLU A 20 5.61 1.74 2.43
N ALA A 21 5.30 0.56 1.89
CA ALA A 21 3.96 0.17 1.46
C ALA A 21 2.96 0.17 2.63
N LEU A 22 3.37 -0.34 3.79
CA LEU A 22 2.54 -0.39 4.98
C LEU A 22 2.28 1.02 5.55
N ASN A 23 3.25 1.92 5.42
CA ASN A 23 3.10 3.32 5.82
C ASN A 23 2.15 4.07 4.87
N ALA A 24 2.30 3.86 3.55
CA ALA A 24 1.39 4.41 2.56
C ALA A 24 -0.05 3.92 2.76
N TYR A 25 -0.23 2.62 3.04
CA TYR A 25 -1.54 2.05 3.35
C TYR A 25 -2.16 2.67 4.61
N ARG A 26 -1.37 2.85 5.67
CA ARG A 26 -1.81 3.49 6.92
C ARG A 26 -2.21 4.95 6.71
N ALA A 27 -1.41 5.72 5.97
CA ALA A 27 -1.72 7.12 5.66
C ALA A 27 -3.03 7.22 4.86
N PHE A 28 -3.21 6.37 3.87
CA PHE A 28 -4.42 6.33 3.04
C PHE A 28 -5.66 5.94 3.87
N ASP A 29 -5.53 4.93 4.73
CA ASP A 29 -6.61 4.50 5.62
C ASP A 29 -6.95 5.57 6.65
N GLU A 30 -5.96 6.28 7.20
CA GLU A 30 -6.17 7.34 8.18
C GLU A 30 -6.88 8.57 7.60
N VAL A 31 -6.53 8.97 6.38
CA VAL A 31 -7.19 10.08 5.66
C VAL A 31 -8.66 9.74 5.36
N LEU A 32 -8.93 8.50 4.97
CA LEU A 32 -10.28 8.04 4.63
C LEU A 32 -11.06 7.49 5.84
N LYS A 33 -10.45 7.46 7.03
CA LYS A 33 -11.07 6.96 8.25
C LYS A 33 -12.24 7.84 8.65
N VAL A 34 -13.43 7.26 8.66
CA VAL A 34 -14.65 7.93 9.14
C VAL A 34 -14.59 8.04 10.67
N ARG A 35 -14.57 9.26 11.21
CA ARG A 35 -14.57 9.51 12.65
C ARG A 35 -16.00 9.74 13.15
N LYS A 36 -16.26 9.41 14.43
CA LYS A 36 -17.61 9.52 15.01
C LYS A 36 -18.15 10.96 15.03
N GLY A 37 -17.27 11.96 15.09
CA GLY A 37 -17.62 13.39 15.05
C GLY A 37 -17.69 14.03 13.66
N ASP A 38 -17.43 13.28 12.58
CA ASP A 38 -17.47 13.85 11.23
C ASP A 38 -18.91 14.20 10.82
N HIS A 39 -19.11 15.36 10.20
CA HIS A 39 -20.40 15.73 9.59
C HIS A 39 -20.79 14.71 8.51
N PHE A 40 -22.09 14.48 8.32
CA PHE A 40 -22.61 13.47 7.37
C PHE A 40 -22.00 13.61 5.96
N ALA A 41 -21.87 14.86 5.47
CA ALA A 41 -21.23 15.16 4.19
C ALA A 41 -19.77 14.68 4.11
N VAL A 42 -18.99 14.84 5.19
CA VAL A 42 -17.59 14.41 5.25
C VAL A 42 -17.49 12.89 5.30
N LYS A 43 -18.43 12.21 5.97
CA LYS A 43 -18.50 10.74 5.96
C LYS A 43 -18.75 10.19 4.56
N VAL A 44 -19.74 10.76 3.86
CA VAL A 44 -20.06 10.36 2.48
C VAL A 44 -18.84 10.60 1.57
N LEU A 45 -18.20 11.77 1.66
CA LEU A 45 -17.01 12.07 0.86
C LEU A 45 -15.86 11.08 1.08
N LYS A 46 -15.59 10.69 2.34
CA LYS A 46 -14.54 9.70 2.67
C LYS A 46 -14.86 8.31 2.11
N VAL A 47 -16.11 7.87 2.23
CA VAL A 47 -16.56 6.58 1.70
C VAL A 47 -16.49 6.58 0.17
N THR A 48 -17.03 7.62 -0.48
CA THR A 48 -16.97 7.80 -1.93
C THR A 48 -15.53 7.87 -2.43
N GLY A 49 -14.65 8.57 -1.73
CA GLY A 49 -13.21 8.62 -2.04
C GLY A 49 -12.55 7.25 -1.99
N ARG A 50 -12.88 6.41 -1.01
CA ARG A 50 -12.38 5.02 -0.93
C ARG A 50 -12.86 4.18 -2.11
N VAL A 51 -14.15 4.26 -2.44
CA VAL A 51 -14.75 3.51 -3.56
C VAL A 51 -14.14 3.96 -4.90
N LEU A 52 -14.00 5.27 -5.12
CA LEU A 52 -13.36 5.82 -6.31
C LEU A 52 -11.91 5.39 -6.44
N GLY A 53 -11.13 5.45 -5.35
CA GLY A 53 -9.73 5.03 -5.34
C GLY A 53 -9.56 3.56 -5.73
N ILE A 54 -10.37 2.67 -5.15
CA ILE A 54 -10.37 1.24 -5.50
C ILE A 54 -10.78 1.04 -6.96
N THR A 55 -11.82 1.74 -7.42
CA THR A 55 -12.32 1.64 -8.79
C THR A 55 -11.26 2.07 -9.81
N LEU A 56 -10.59 3.20 -9.57
CA LEU A 56 -9.46 3.66 -10.37
C LEU A 56 -8.34 2.61 -10.39
N PHE A 57 -7.98 2.06 -9.23
CA PHE A 57 -6.92 1.05 -9.15
C PHE A 57 -7.24 -0.21 -9.96
N ILE A 58 -8.51 -0.65 -9.95
CA ILE A 58 -8.99 -1.76 -10.77
C ILE A 58 -8.92 -1.41 -12.26
N LEU A 59 -9.32 -0.19 -12.65
CA LEU A 59 -9.25 0.28 -14.03
C LEU A 59 -7.81 0.35 -14.56
N LEU A 60 -6.88 0.80 -13.70
CA LEU A 60 -5.45 0.90 -13.99
C LEU A 60 -4.74 -0.46 -13.90
N SER A 61 -5.30 -1.44 -13.20
CA SER A 61 -4.70 -2.78 -13.00
C SER A 61 -4.21 -3.44 -14.30
N PRO A 62 -5.00 -3.53 -15.39
CA PRO A 62 -4.52 -4.10 -16.65
C PRO A 62 -3.36 -3.30 -17.24
N LEU A 63 -3.37 -1.97 -17.12
CA LEU A 63 -2.28 -1.12 -17.60
C LEU A 63 -1.00 -1.33 -16.80
N VAL A 64 -1.10 -1.44 -15.47
CA VAL A 64 0.03 -1.76 -14.58
C VAL A 64 0.61 -3.14 -14.91
N MET A 65 -0.24 -4.13 -15.15
CA MET A 65 0.20 -5.49 -15.53
C MET A 65 0.94 -5.49 -16.87
N ILE A 66 0.41 -4.83 -17.89
CA ILE A 66 1.07 -4.71 -19.20
C ILE A 66 2.41 -3.97 -19.06
N GLY A 67 2.43 -2.86 -18.32
CA GLY A 67 3.66 -2.10 -18.07
C GLY A 67 4.72 -2.92 -17.35
N LEU A 68 4.32 -3.68 -16.32
CA LEU A 68 5.23 -4.56 -15.59
C LEU A 68 5.77 -5.69 -16.47
N PHE A 69 4.91 -6.28 -17.30
CA PHE A 69 5.30 -7.33 -18.25
C PHE A 69 6.33 -6.81 -19.28
N LEU A 70 6.08 -5.63 -19.86
CA LEU A 70 7.01 -4.98 -20.78
C LEU A 70 8.34 -4.63 -20.11
N ALA A 71 8.30 -4.13 -18.87
CA ALA A 71 9.52 -3.84 -18.12
C ALA A 71 10.34 -5.12 -17.86
N PHE A 72 9.67 -6.24 -17.57
CA PHE A 72 10.32 -7.53 -17.38
C PHE A 72 10.98 -8.04 -18.66
N ILE A 73 10.30 -7.90 -19.81
CA ILE A 73 10.86 -8.21 -21.13
C ILE A 73 12.06 -7.33 -21.43
N ALA A 74 11.98 -6.03 -21.18
CA ALA A 74 13.05 -5.08 -21.48
C ALA A 74 14.29 -5.24 -20.57
N ALA A 75 14.09 -5.75 -19.35
CA ALA A 75 15.16 -6.00 -18.40
C ALA A 75 15.77 -7.41 -18.48
N SER A 76 15.16 -8.32 -19.26
CA SER A 76 15.68 -9.68 -19.56
C SER A 76 16.55 -9.68 -20.81
#